data_AF-A0A257H788-F1
#
_entry.id   AF-A0A257H788-F1
#
_cell.length_a   1.000
_cell.length_b   1.000
_cell.length_c   1.000
_cell.angle_alpha   90.00
_cell.angle_beta   90.00
_cell.angle_gamma   90.00
#
_symmetry.space_group_name_H-M   'P 1'
#
loop_
_entity.id
_entity.type
_entity.pdbx_description
1 polymer ?
#
loop_
_entity_poly.entity_id
_entity_poly.type
_entity_poly.pdbx_seq_one_letter_code
_entity_poly.pdbx_strand_id
1 'polypeptide(L)'
;MQQFLATHFEIDNLVSVAALKVVVRHNMVLAYPLLVLGLVAMASALMLLLGRGLTGYLCMGIFLLGNGLSTRRMKALEQLVRSLPATSGECAQAQAEVNQRWKKRLWPNF
;
A
#
# COMPACT_ATOMS: atom_id res chain seq x y z
N MET A 1 -1.67 6.65 6.53
CA MET A 1 -0.57 5.84 7.12
C MET A 1 0.40 6.67 7.94
N GLN A 2 1.05 7.69 7.37
CA GLN A 2 1.97 8.54 8.15
C GLN A 2 1.31 9.21 9.35
N GLN A 3 0.09 9.74 9.18
CA GLN A 3 -0.67 10.31 10.28
C GLN A 3 -1.03 9.29 11.38
N PHE A 4 -1.28 8.02 11.02
CA PHE A 4 -1.52 6.95 12.00
C PHE A 4 -0.26 6.63 12.80
N LEU A 5 0.90 6.52 12.12
CA LEU A 5 2.20 6.31 12.78
C LEU A 5 2.64 7.51 13.63
N ALA A 6 2.16 8.72 13.33
CA ALA A 6 2.41 9.91 14.13
C ALA A 6 1.54 9.97 15.41
N THR A 7 0.38 9.31 15.41
CA THR A 7 -0.59 9.35 16.52
C THR A 7 -0.55 8.08 17.38
N HIS A 8 -0.18 6.93 16.81
CA HIS A 8 -0.13 5.65 17.50
C HIS A 8 1.28 5.03 17.41
N PHE A 9 1.98 5.02 18.53
CA PHE A 9 3.27 4.32 18.69
C PHE A 9 3.09 2.83 19.05
N GLU A 10 1.93 2.45 19.59
CA GLU A 10 1.55 1.08 19.95
C GLU A 10 0.05 0.86 19.73
N ILE A 11 -0.37 -0.41 19.64
CA ILE A 11 -1.80 -0.78 19.62
C ILE A 11 -2.21 -1.18 21.03
N ASP A 12 -2.71 -0.18 21.75
CA ASP A 12 -3.05 -0.20 23.17
C ASP A 12 -4.54 -0.47 23.47
N ASN A 13 -5.41 -0.16 22.50
CA ASN A 13 -6.85 -0.28 22.67
C ASN A 13 -7.56 -0.65 21.35
N LEU A 14 -8.84 -1.00 21.47
CA LEU A 14 -9.68 -1.38 20.33
C LEU A 14 -9.92 -0.21 19.34
N VAL A 15 -9.76 1.04 19.79
CA VAL A 15 -9.85 2.23 18.93
C VAL A 15 -8.65 2.29 17.98
N SER A 16 -7.45 2.00 18.48
CA SER A 16 -6.20 1.87 17.70
C SER A 16 -6.33 0.75 16.65
N VAL A 17 -7.01 -0.36 16.98
CA VAL A 17 -7.32 -1.43 16.03
C VAL A 17 -8.32 -0.98 14.95
N ALA A 18 -9.36 -0.22 15.32
CA ALA A 18 -10.32 0.33 14.37
C ALA A 18 -9.65 1.33 13.40
N ALA A 19 -8.78 2.19 13.92
CA ALA A 19 -7.97 3.10 13.12
C ALA A 19 -7.03 2.34 12.16
N LEU A 20 -6.42 1.24 12.60
CA LEU A 20 -5.64 0.36 11.73
C LEU A 20 -6.49 -0.19 10.57
N LYS A 21 -7.71 -0.69 10.83
CA LYS A 21 -8.63 -1.18 9.79
C LYS A 21 -8.94 -0.11 8.74
N VAL A 22 -9.19 1.14 9.16
CA VAL A 22 -9.43 2.28 8.27
C VAL A 22 -8.21 2.57 7.40
N VAL A 23 -7.02 2.61 8.00
CA VAL A 23 -5.76 2.84 7.29
C VAL A 23 -5.51 1.76 6.24
N VAL A 24 -5.75 0.50 6.58
CA VAL A 24 -5.60 -0.63 5.65
C VAL A 24 -6.57 -0.50 4.47
N ARG A 25 -7.85 -0.18 4.72
CA ARG A 25 -8.83 0.04 3.65
C ARG A 25 -8.42 1.21 2.75
N HIS A 26 -8.03 2.34 3.34
CA HIS A 26 -7.64 3.52 2.57
C HIS A 26 -6.40 3.26 1.71
N ASN A 27 -5.43 2.52 2.25
CA ASN A 27 -4.23 2.11 1.50
C ASN A 27 -4.58 1.21 0.31
N MET A 28 -5.50 0.25 0.48
CA MET A 28 -5.97 -0.62 -0.60
C MET A 28 -6.74 0.15 -1.68
N VAL A 29 -7.61 1.08 -1.28
CA VAL A 29 -8.35 1.95 -2.20
C VAL A 29 -7.42 2.82 -3.04
N LEU A 30 -6.30 3.30 -2.48
CA LEU A 30 -5.28 4.06 -3.21
C LEU A 30 -4.38 3.16 -4.08
N ALA A 31 -4.06 1.95 -3.63
CA ALA A 31 -3.22 1.02 -4.36
C ALA A 31 -3.87 0.49 -5.66
N TYR A 32 -5.20 0.33 -5.67
CA TYR A 32 -5.94 -0.16 -6.84
C TYR A 32 -5.84 0.75 -8.09
N PRO A 33 -6.17 2.05 -8.04
CA PRO A 33 -6.02 2.93 -9.19
C PRO A 33 -4.56 3.07 -9.62
N LEU A 34 -3.59 2.98 -8.70
CA LEU A 34 -2.16 2.92 -9.04
C LEU A 34 -1.81 1.67 -9.86
N LEU A 35 -2.34 0.50 -9.51
CA LEU A 35 -2.18 -0.73 -10.31
C LEU A 35 -2.81 -0.60 -11.69
N VAL A 36 -4.02 -0.07 -11.77
CA VAL A 36 -4.73 0.14 -13.05
C VAL A 36 -3.98 1.15 -13.93
N LEU A 37 -3.57 2.29 -13.37
CA LEU A 37 -2.73 3.28 -14.06
C LEU A 37 -1.39 2.66 -14.50
N GLY A 38 -0.82 1.79 -13.66
CA GLY A 38 0.37 1.00 -13.97
C GLY A 38 0.20 0.16 -15.23
N LEU A 39 -0.90 -0.60 -15.33
CA LEU A 39 -1.20 -1.43 -16.49
C LEU A 39 -1.47 -0.60 -17.74
N VAL A 40 -2.25 0.48 -17.62
CA VAL A 40 -2.54 1.40 -18.74
C VAL A 40 -1.26 2.07 -19.25
N ALA A 41 -0.40 2.56 -18.35
CA ALA A 41 0.88 3.14 -18.71
C ALA A 41 1.81 2.11 -19.36
N MET A 42 1.83 0.87 -18.87
CA MET A 42 2.62 -0.21 -19.46
C MET A 42 2.14 -0.56 -20.87
N ALA A 43 0.81 -0.66 -21.08
CA ALA A 43 0.23 -0.90 -22.40
C ALA A 43 0.50 0.26 -23.39
N SER A 44 0.33 1.51 -22.92
CA SER A 44 0.60 2.71 -23.70
C SER A 44 2.07 2.82 -24.09
N ALA A 45 2.97 2.49 -23.15
CA ALA A 45 4.40 2.45 -23.40
C ALA A 45 4.77 1.39 -24.44
N LEU A 46 4.19 0.19 -24.37
CA LEU A 46 4.39 -0.86 -25.38
C LEU A 46 3.97 -0.38 -26.78
N MET A 47 2.81 0.29 -26.89
CA MET A 47 2.34 0.87 -28.14
C MET A 47 3.26 1.98 -28.67
N LEU A 48 3.74 2.86 -27.78
CA LEU A 48 4.69 3.91 -28.15
C LEU A 48 6.06 3.36 -28.54
N LEU A 49 6.46 2.22 -27.97
CA LEU A 49 7.71 1.54 -28.29
C LEU A 49 7.68 0.98 -29.72
N LEU A 50 6.53 0.46 -30.15
CA LEU A 50 6.28 0.01 -31.53
C LEU A 50 6.23 1.17 -32.55
N GLY A 51 5.79 2.37 -32.14
CA GLY A 51 5.58 3.51 -33.05
C GLY A 51 6.65 4.62 -33.02
N ARG A 52 7.39 4.79 -31.92
CA ARG A 52 8.26 5.96 -31.66
C ARG A 52 9.60 5.64 -30.96
N GLY A 53 10.00 4.38 -30.87
CA GLY A 53 11.34 3.97 -30.42
C GLY A 53 11.76 4.56 -29.06
N LEU A 54 12.88 5.30 -29.04
CA LEU A 54 13.56 5.81 -27.83
C LEU A 54 12.66 6.67 -26.90
N THR A 55 11.73 7.44 -27.48
CA THR A 55 10.78 8.27 -26.72
C THR A 55 9.84 7.45 -25.85
N GLY A 56 9.43 6.27 -26.32
CA GLY A 56 8.62 5.33 -25.54
C GLY A 56 9.39 4.77 -24.34
N TYR A 57 10.68 4.48 -24.51
CA TYR A 57 11.55 4.01 -23.43
C TYR A 57 11.77 5.06 -22.34
N LEU A 58 11.96 6.33 -22.70
CA LEU A 58 12.13 7.43 -21.73
C LEU A 58 10.87 7.64 -20.88
N CYS A 59 9.69 7.70 -21.49
CA CYS A 59 8.43 7.84 -20.76
C CYS A 59 8.16 6.63 -19.85
N MET A 60 8.42 5.42 -20.34
CA MET A 60 8.26 4.20 -19.54
C MET A 60 9.26 4.15 -18.37
N GLY A 61 10.51 4.55 -18.60
CA GLY A 61 11.54 4.61 -17.57
C GLY A 61 11.20 5.57 -16.45
N ILE A 62 10.73 6.78 -16.78
CA ILE A 62 10.29 7.78 -15.78
C ILE A 62 9.09 7.24 -15.00
N PHE A 63 8.11 6.64 -15.68
CA PHE A 63 6.93 6.08 -15.03
C PHE A 63 7.29 4.93 -14.07
N LEU A 64 8.15 4.01 -14.50
CA LEU A 64 8.61 2.88 -13.68
C LEU A 64 9.47 3.32 -12.49
N LEU A 65 10.36 4.30 -12.67
CA LEU A 65 11.15 4.87 -11.57
C LEU A 65 10.26 5.55 -10.54
N GLY A 66 9.32 6.39 -10.98
CA GLY A 66 8.36 7.06 -10.11
C GLY A 66 7.48 6.08 -9.33
N ASN A 67 6.90 5.09 -10.02
CA ASN A 67 6.11 4.05 -9.38
C ASN A 67 6.95 3.17 -8.44
N GLY A 68 8.16 2.79 -8.84
CA GLY A 68 9.06 1.98 -8.02
C GLY A 68 9.42 2.66 -6.70
N LEU A 69 9.75 3.96 -6.73
CA LEU A 69 10.02 4.77 -5.54
C LEU A 69 8.79 4.88 -4.63
N SER A 70 7.61 5.17 -5.22
CA SER A 70 6.36 5.28 -4.46
C SER A 70 5.98 3.96 -3.78
N THR A 71 6.09 2.85 -4.52
CA THR A 71 5.78 1.50 -4.02
C THR A 71 6.72 1.10 -2.88
N ARG A 72 8.02 1.41 -2.98
CA ARG A 72 8.99 1.14 -1.90
C ARG A 72 8.64 1.90 -0.61
N ARG A 73 8.28 3.18 -0.72
CA ARG A 73 7.86 4.00 0.43
C ARG A 73 6.57 3.45 1.07
N MET A 74 5.59 3.06 0.27
CA MET A 74 4.36 2.45 0.77
C MET A 74 4.64 1.12 1.48
N LYS A 75 5.50 0.26 0.91
CA LYS A 75 5.91 -1.00 1.56
C LYS A 75 6.63 -0.78 2.89
N ALA A 76 7.52 0.21 2.97
CA ALA A 76 8.20 0.54 4.22
C ALA A 76 7.23 1.00 5.31
N LEU A 77 6.26 1.86 4.95
CA LEU A 77 5.19 2.29 5.87
C LEU A 77 4.29 1.12 6.29
N GLU A 78 3.94 0.24 5.37
CA GLU A 78 3.17 -0.98 5.66
C GLU A 78 3.91 -1.91 6.63
N GLN A 79 5.23 -2.08 6.45
CA GLN A 79 6.05 -2.86 7.38
C GLN A 79 6.07 -2.24 8.77
N LEU A 80 6.28 -0.92 8.88
CA LEU A 80 6.26 -0.20 10.15
C LEU A 80 4.92 -0.35 10.88
N VAL A 81 3.81 -0.17 10.17
CA VAL A 81 2.47 -0.34 10.75
C VAL A 81 2.23 -1.77 11.23
N ARG A 82 2.76 -2.77 10.51
CA ARG A 82 2.63 -4.18 10.90
C ARG A 82 3.52 -4.59 12.07
N SER A 83 4.64 -3.90 12.27
CA SER A 83 5.59 -4.15 13.35
C SER A 83 5.26 -3.40 14.65
N LEU A 84 4.19 -2.58 14.68
CA LEU A 84 3.78 -1.90 15.91
C LEU A 84 3.49 -2.93 17.01
N PRO A 85 4.04 -2.75 18.23
CA PRO A 85 3.76 -3.64 19.34
C PRO A 85 2.29 -3.50 19.77
N ALA A 86 1.68 -4.63 20.15
CA ALA A 86 0.38 -4.67 20.79
C ALA A 86 0.56 -4.89 22.29
N THR A 87 -0.06 -4.04 23.10
CA THR A 87 0.14 -3.99 24.55
C THR A 87 -0.73 -5.01 25.29
N SER A 88 -1.76 -5.58 24.64
CA SER A 88 -2.63 -6.63 25.19
C SER A 88 -2.81 -7.82 24.23
N GLY A 89 -3.05 -9.01 24.79
CA GLY A 89 -3.24 -10.24 24.01
C GLY A 89 -4.43 -10.18 23.04
N GLU A 90 -5.53 -9.54 23.45
CA GLU A 90 -6.71 -9.32 22.59
C GLU A 90 -6.39 -8.37 21.43
N CYS A 91 -5.63 -7.29 21.68
CA CYS A 91 -5.19 -6.38 20.62
C CYS A 91 -4.21 -7.06 19.66
N ALA A 92 -3.31 -7.91 20.16
CA ALA A 92 -2.38 -8.67 19.34
C ALA A 92 -3.11 -9.65 18.40
N GLN A 93 -4.15 -10.33 18.91
CA GLN A 93 -4.97 -11.22 18.10
C GLN A 93 -5.75 -10.44 17.02
N ALA A 94 -6.39 -9.33 17.38
CA ALA A 94 -7.11 -8.50 16.43
C ALA A 94 -6.19 -7.88 15.35
N GLN A 95 -4.99 -7.43 15.73
CA GLN A 95 -3.96 -6.95 14.80
C GLN A 95 -3.50 -8.06 13.86
N ALA A 96 -3.29 -9.28 14.37
CA ALA A 96 -2.89 -10.44 13.56
C ALA A 96 -3.96 -10.79 12.52
N GLU A 97 -5.24 -10.76 12.89
CA GLU A 97 -6.35 -10.97 11.95
C GLU A 97 -6.39 -9.90 10.86
N VAL A 98 -6.23 -8.63 11.25
CA VAL A 98 -6.19 -7.51 10.28
C VAL A 98 -5.04 -7.69 9.30
N ASN A 99 -3.85 -8.04 9.81
CA ASN A 99 -2.66 -8.30 9.00
C ASN A 99 -2.82 -9.49 8.06
N GLN A 100 -3.44 -10.59 8.52
CA GLN A 100 -3.71 -11.76 7.67
C GLN A 100 -4.69 -11.43 6.55
N ARG A 101 -5.80 -10.73 6.86
CA ARG A 101 -6.79 -10.34 5.84
C ARG A 101 -6.21 -9.36 4.85
N TRP A 102 -5.39 -8.42 5.31
CA TRP A 102 -4.67 -7.48 4.44
C TRP A 102 -3.74 -8.20 3.44
N LYS A 103 -3.04 -9.26 3.85
CA LYS A 103 -2.21 -10.06 2.92
C LYS A 103 -3.03 -10.88 1.92
N LYS A 104 -4.16 -11.42 2.35
CA LYS A 104 -4.95 -12.38 1.56
C LYS A 104 -6.01 -11.74 0.65
N ARG A 105 -6.48 -10.53 0.96
CA ARG A 105 -7.61 -9.89 0.26
C ARG A 105 -7.25 -8.48 -0.19
N LEU A 106 -7.54 -8.18 -1.45
CA LEU A 106 -7.49 -6.82 -2.01
C LEU A 106 -8.50 -5.89 -1.32
N TRP A 107 -9.66 -6.42 -0.90
CA TRP A 107 -10.65 -5.69 -0.10
C TRP A 107 -11.07 -6.50 1.13
N PRO A 108 -10.38 -6.30 2.27
CA PRO A 108 -10.78 -6.94 3.51
C PRO A 108 -12.00 -6.24 4.13
N ASN A 109 -13.13 -6.97 4.20
CA ASN A 109 -14.23 -6.62 5.09
C ASN A 109 -13.79 -6.98 6.52
N PHE A 110 -13.91 -6.02 7.43
CA PHE A 110 -13.40 -6.03 8.80
C PHE A 110 -14.51 -5.67 9.77
#